data_AF-A0A968DN36-F1
#
_entry.id   AF-A0A968DN36-F1
#
_cell.length_a   1.000
_cell.length_b   1.000
_cell.length_c   1.000
_cell.angle_alpha   90.00
_cell.angle_beta   90.00
_cell.angle_gamma   90.00
#
_symmetry.space_group_name_H-M   'P 1'
#
loop_
_entity.id
_entity.type
_entity.pdbx_description
1 polymer ?
#
loop_
_entity_poly.entity_id
_entity_poly.type
_entity_poly.pdbx_seq_one_letter_code
_entity_poly.pdbx_strand_id
1 'polypeptide(L)'
;NGYAVFSWDKPGSGGSTGHLEHELTQRAAILTDGIKVLVEHPSIDPARIGLWGISQAGWVMPLALEQTNEVAFMIVVSGGAEDSIEQMAYQLGQRILSFGGSEEDAALFEKYR
;
A
#
# COMPACT_ATOMS: atom_id res chain seq x y z
N ASN A 1 -14.86 17.71 12.23
CA ASN A 1 -15.09 16.25 12.07
C ASN A 1 -16.30 16.05 11.17
N GLY A 2 -16.14 15.36 10.03
CA GLY A 2 -17.19 15.28 8.99
C GLY A 2 -16.82 14.44 7.76
N TYR A 3 -16.05 13.35 7.92
CA TYR A 3 -15.70 12.43 6.83
C TYR A 3 -16.38 11.08 7.04
N ALA A 4 -16.97 10.52 5.97
CA ALA A 4 -17.31 9.11 5.93
C ALA A 4 -16.03 8.31 5.71
N VAL A 5 -15.87 7.20 6.44
CA VAL A 5 -14.67 6.35 6.36
C VAL A 5 -15.11 4.94 5.98
N PHE A 6 -14.45 4.40 4.96
CA PHE A 6 -14.60 3.02 4.54
C PHE A 6 -13.23 2.33 4.60
N SER A 7 -13.16 1.24 5.36
CA SER A 7 -11.92 0.50 5.61
C SER A 7 -12.25 -0.98 5.75
N TRP A 8 -11.30 -1.82 5.39
CA TRP A 8 -11.41 -3.28 5.46
C TRP A 8 -10.07 -3.89 5.88
N ASP A 9 -10.13 -5.14 6.34
CA ASP A 9 -8.93 -5.95 6.49
C ASP A 9 -8.47 -6.45 5.11
N LYS A 10 -7.18 -6.36 4.80
CA LYS A 10 -6.66 -6.96 3.56
C LYS A 10 -6.84 -8.49 3.56
N PRO A 11 -6.90 -9.17 2.40
CA PRO A 11 -7.00 -10.62 2.34
C PRO A 11 -5.93 -11.33 3.19
N GLY A 12 -6.37 -12.34 3.95
CA GLY A 12 -5.51 -13.10 4.87
C GLY A 12 -5.19 -12.37 6.18
N SER A 13 -5.99 -11.38 6.56
CA SER A 13 -5.84 -10.62 7.81
C SER A 13 -7.20 -10.31 8.42
N GLY A 14 -7.24 -10.21 9.75
CA GLY A 14 -8.46 -9.89 10.50
C GLY A 14 -9.65 -10.77 10.11
N GLY A 15 -10.76 -10.14 9.70
CA GLY A 15 -11.98 -10.81 9.25
C GLY A 15 -12.05 -11.15 7.75
N SER A 16 -11.06 -10.75 6.95
CA SER A 16 -11.06 -10.97 5.50
C SER A 16 -10.47 -12.32 5.10
N THR A 17 -11.10 -12.97 4.13
CA THR A 17 -10.64 -14.25 3.56
C THR A 17 -9.67 -14.04 2.39
N GLY A 18 -9.07 -15.13 1.90
CA GLY A 18 -8.19 -15.12 0.72
C GLY A 18 -6.71 -14.94 1.05
N HIS A 19 -5.89 -14.94 -0.01
CA HIS A 19 -4.44 -14.77 0.05
C HIS A 19 -3.98 -13.88 -1.10
N LEU A 20 -2.89 -13.14 -0.88
CA LEU A 20 -2.29 -12.25 -1.88
C LEU A 20 -0.97 -12.86 -2.37
N GLU A 21 -0.94 -13.25 -3.64
CA GLU A 21 0.27 -13.71 -4.34
C GLU A 21 1.13 -12.53 -4.81
N HIS A 22 0.46 -11.44 -5.23
CA HIS A 22 1.08 -10.21 -5.69
C HIS A 22 0.55 -9.04 -4.86
N GLU A 23 1.13 -8.88 -3.66
CA GLU A 23 0.64 -8.01 -2.58
C GLU A 23 0.24 -6.61 -3.06
N LEU A 24 1.15 -5.89 -3.72
CA LEU A 24 0.94 -4.50 -4.10
C LEU A 24 -0.14 -4.33 -5.17
N THR A 25 -0.05 -5.09 -6.27
CA THR A 25 -0.96 -4.95 -7.42
C THR A 25 -2.36 -5.47 -7.12
N GLN A 26 -2.47 -6.59 -6.38
CA GLN A 26 -3.77 -7.11 -5.97
C GLN A 26 -4.44 -6.19 -4.95
N ARG A 27 -3.69 -5.58 -4.03
CA ARG A 27 -4.26 -4.57 -3.12
C ARG A 27 -4.68 -3.30 -3.84
N ALA A 28 -3.95 -2.89 -4.88
CA ALA A 28 -4.35 -1.76 -5.71
C ALA A 28 -5.69 -2.05 -6.41
N ALA A 29 -5.88 -3.25 -6.96
CA ALA A 29 -7.16 -3.67 -7.55
C ALA A 29 -8.31 -3.68 -6.52
N ILE A 30 -8.08 -4.23 -5.32
CA ILE A 30 -9.06 -4.21 -4.22
C ILE A 30 -9.41 -2.78 -3.80
N LEU A 31 -8.41 -1.90 -3.72
CA LEU A 31 -8.61 -0.49 -3.42
C LEU A 31 -9.47 0.20 -4.49
N THR A 32 -9.21 -0.07 -5.77
CA THR A 32 -10.03 0.41 -6.89
C THR A 32 -11.48 -0.05 -6.78
N ASP A 33 -11.72 -1.31 -6.39
CA ASP A 33 -13.09 -1.80 -6.16
C ASP A 33 -13.74 -1.14 -4.94
N GLY A 34 -12.99 -0.88 -3.87
CA GLY A 34 -13.46 -0.09 -2.73
C GLY A 34 -13.85 1.34 -3.10
N ILE A 35 -13.11 1.98 -4.02
CA ILE A 35 -13.46 3.29 -4.56
C ILE A 35 -14.78 3.22 -5.33
N LYS A 36 -15.01 2.20 -6.17
CA LYS A 36 -16.28 2.02 -6.90
C LYS A 36 -17.47 1.90 -5.94
N VAL A 37 -17.32 1.14 -4.85
CA VAL A 37 -18.35 1.04 -3.81
C VAL A 37 -18.70 2.42 -3.23
N LEU A 38 -17.71 3.27 -2.99
CA LEU A 38 -17.94 4.62 -2.50
C LEU A 38 -18.59 5.52 -3.55
N VAL A 39 -18.16 5.46 -4.80
CA VAL A 39 -18.73 6.22 -5.92
C VAL A 39 -20.22 5.92 -6.12
N GLU A 40 -20.61 4.64 -5.98
CA GLU A 40 -22.00 4.19 -6.14
C GLU A 40 -22.87 4.41 -4.90
N HIS A 41 -22.26 4.75 -3.75
CA HIS A 41 -23.00 4.87 -2.50
C HIS A 41 -23.79 6.19 -2.43
N PRO A 42 -25.12 6.16 -2.23
CA PRO A 42 -26.00 7.33 -2.40
C PRO A 42 -25.73 8.48 -1.42
N SER A 43 -25.06 8.21 -0.31
CA SER A 43 -24.70 9.21 0.71
C SER A 43 -23.28 9.78 0.54
N ILE A 44 -22.54 9.37 -0.49
CA ILE A 44 -21.17 9.80 -0.75
C ILE A 44 -21.16 10.72 -1.96
N ASP A 45 -20.40 11.81 -1.86
CA ASP A 45 -20.15 12.71 -2.98
C ASP A 45 -18.93 12.19 -3.75
N PRO A 46 -19.09 11.69 -4.99
CA PRO A 46 -18.00 11.06 -5.73
C PRO A 46 -16.85 12.04 -6.03
N ALA A 47 -17.13 13.35 -6.11
CA ALA A 47 -16.11 14.36 -6.36
C ALA A 47 -15.21 14.64 -5.14
N ARG A 48 -15.47 14.01 -3.99
CA ARG A 48 -14.76 14.27 -2.72
C ARG A 48 -14.19 13.00 -2.07
N ILE A 49 -14.02 11.94 -2.84
CA ILE A 49 -13.36 10.71 -2.38
C ILE A 49 -11.84 10.96 -2.31
N GLY A 50 -11.22 10.55 -1.20
CA GLY A 50 -9.79 10.62 -1.00
C GLY A 50 -9.23 9.35 -0.40
N LEU A 51 -7.93 9.13 -0.60
CA LEU A 51 -7.22 7.98 -0.07
C LEU A 51 -6.36 8.38 1.12
N TRP A 52 -6.35 7.55 2.16
CA TRP A 52 -5.48 7.70 3.32
C TRP A 52 -4.84 6.36 3.69
N GLY A 53 -3.52 6.32 3.86
CA GLY A 53 -2.84 5.09 4.24
C GLY A 53 -1.42 5.29 4.77
N ILE A 54 -0.87 4.21 5.32
CA ILE A 54 0.43 4.20 6.00
C ILE A 54 1.37 3.19 5.34
N SER A 55 2.68 3.44 5.37
CA SER A 55 3.72 2.46 4.99
C SER A 55 3.56 1.98 3.53
N GLN A 56 3.23 0.72 3.28
CA GLN A 56 3.05 0.21 1.91
C GLN A 56 1.99 0.93 1.09
N ALA A 57 1.11 1.73 1.72
CA ALA A 57 0.19 2.62 1.00
C ALA A 57 0.90 3.53 -0.02
N GLY A 58 2.16 3.91 0.24
CA GLY A 58 2.96 4.71 -0.69
C GLY A 58 3.20 4.04 -2.05
N TRP A 59 3.18 2.70 -2.11
CA TRP A 59 3.27 1.95 -3.37
C TRP A 59 1.89 1.49 -3.88
N VAL A 60 0.99 1.09 -2.99
CA VAL A 60 -0.34 0.57 -3.36
C VAL A 60 -1.24 1.65 -3.95
N MET A 61 -1.27 2.84 -3.35
CA MET A 61 -2.21 3.88 -3.76
C MET A 61 -1.91 4.45 -5.15
N PRO A 62 -0.64 4.74 -5.52
CA PRO A 62 -0.33 5.15 -6.89
C PRO A 62 -0.76 4.12 -7.94
N LEU A 63 -0.54 2.83 -7.69
CA LEU A 63 -1.00 1.76 -8.58
C LEU A 63 -2.53 1.70 -8.74
N ALA A 64 -3.28 2.10 -7.72
CA ALA A 64 -4.74 2.23 -7.82
C ALA A 64 -5.15 3.48 -8.60
N LEU A 65 -4.43 4.60 -8.43
CA LEU A 65 -4.66 5.84 -9.18
C LEU A 65 -4.39 5.68 -10.69
N GLU A 66 -3.53 4.74 -11.08
CA GLU A 66 -3.37 4.37 -12.50
C GLU A 66 -4.62 3.70 -13.10
N GLN A 67 -5.53 3.19 -12.26
CA GLN A 67 -6.72 2.43 -12.67
C GLN A 67 -8.02 3.24 -12.54
N THR A 68 -8.01 4.42 -11.91
CA THR A 68 -9.19 5.25 -11.69
C THR A 68 -8.88 6.74 -11.56
N ASN A 69 -9.78 7.59 -12.05
CA ASN A 69 -9.70 9.04 -11.89
C ASN A 69 -10.65 9.60 -10.80
N GLU A 70 -11.29 8.72 -10.03
CA GLU A 70 -12.35 9.08 -9.05
C GLU A 70 -11.78 9.51 -7.67
N VAL A 71 -10.50 9.87 -7.59
CA VAL A 71 -9.83 10.25 -6.34
C VAL A 71 -9.37 11.70 -6.39
N ALA A 72 -9.88 12.52 -5.47
CA ALA A 72 -9.58 13.94 -5.39
C ALA A 72 -8.27 14.26 -4.67
N PHE A 73 -7.84 13.41 -3.74
CA PHE A 73 -6.59 13.59 -2.99
C PHE A 73 -6.08 12.26 -2.41
N MET A 74 -4.79 12.23 -2.10
CA MET A 74 -4.13 11.11 -1.43
C MET A 74 -3.28 11.64 -0.27
N ILE A 75 -3.38 10.98 0.89
CA ILE A 75 -2.57 11.25 2.08
C ILE A 75 -1.82 9.96 2.42
N VAL A 76 -0.50 10.02 2.31
CA VAL A 76 0.39 8.89 2.63
C VAL A 76 1.21 9.24 3.86
N VAL A 77 1.15 8.41 4.89
CA VAL A 77 1.88 8.60 6.14
C VAL A 77 3.01 7.58 6.23
N SER A 78 4.26 8.06 6.34
CA SER A 78 5.45 7.20 6.42
C SER A 78 5.49 6.12 5.34
N GLY A 79 5.06 6.48 4.12
CA GLY A 79 4.95 5.54 3.02
C GLY A 79 6.23 5.38 2.22
N GLY A 80 6.34 4.25 1.53
CA GLY A 80 7.42 4.06 0.55
C GLY A 80 7.30 5.05 -0.60
N ALA A 81 8.42 5.67 -0.98
CA ALA A 81 8.50 6.66 -2.05
C ALA A 81 9.52 6.30 -3.15
N GLU A 82 10.32 5.25 -2.92
CA GLU A 82 11.32 4.70 -3.84
C GLU A 82 10.81 3.39 -4.46
N ASP A 83 11.61 2.72 -5.28
CA ASP A 83 11.28 1.37 -5.71
C ASP A 83 11.11 0.42 -4.52
N SER A 84 10.04 -0.38 -4.56
CA SER A 84 9.66 -1.25 -3.44
C SER A 84 10.65 -2.39 -3.18
N ILE A 85 11.31 -2.89 -4.23
CA ILE A 85 12.31 -3.96 -4.14
C ILE A 85 13.60 -3.37 -3.58
N GLU A 86 14.06 -2.23 -4.11
CA GLU A 86 15.26 -1.56 -3.62
C GLU A 86 15.12 -1.17 -2.14
N GLN A 87 13.97 -0.60 -1.75
CA GLN A 87 13.70 -0.22 -0.36
C GLN A 87 13.71 -1.43 0.57
N MET A 88 13.08 -2.55 0.16
CA MET A 88 13.03 -3.76 0.96
C MET A 88 14.42 -4.41 1.06
N ALA A 89 15.17 -4.43 -0.04
CA ALA A 89 16.55 -4.92 -0.09
C ALA A 89 17.44 -4.18 0.91
N TYR A 90 17.41 -2.84 0.87
CA TYR A 90 18.12 -2.01 1.83
C TYR A 90 17.67 -2.31 3.28
N GLN A 91 16.35 -2.35 3.53
CA GLN A 91 15.81 -2.61 4.86
C GLN A 91 16.27 -3.96 5.41
N LEU A 92 16.29 -5.02 4.58
CA LEU A 92 16.75 -6.35 4.98
C LEU A 92 18.25 -6.36 5.28
N GLY A 93 19.08 -5.72 4.44
CA GLY A 93 20.50 -5.56 4.69
C GLY A 93 20.80 -4.86 6.02
N GLN A 94 20.15 -3.72 6.28
CA GLN A 94 20.29 -2.99 7.55
C GLN A 94 19.80 -3.82 8.76
N ARG A 95 18.75 -4.62 8.58
CA ARG A 95 18.21 -5.49 9.62
C ARG A 95 19.20 -6.60 9.99
N ILE A 96 19.84 -7.23 9.01
CA ILE A 96 20.89 -8.24 9.23
C ILE A 96 22.01 -7.65 10.09
N LEU A 97 22.54 -6.50 9.70
CA LEU A 97 23.61 -5.82 10.45
C LEU A 97 23.18 -5.48 11.88
N SER A 98 21.95 -4.98 12.05
CA SER A 98 21.41 -4.60 13.36
C SER A 98 21.25 -5.78 14.33
N PHE A 99 21.09 -7.01 13.81
CA PHE A 99 21.01 -8.23 14.61
C PHE A 99 22.35 -8.98 14.74
N GLY A 100 23.46 -8.36 14.35
CA GLY A 100 24.81 -8.93 14.49
C GLY A 100 25.25 -9.86 13.35
N GLY A 101 24.53 -9.83 12.21
CA GLY A 101 24.94 -10.50 10.99
C GLY A 101 26.13 -9.82 10.31
N SER A 102 26.74 -10.48 9.34
CA SER A 102 27.93 -9.98 8.64
C SER A 102 27.59 -8.99 7.52
N GLU A 103 28.57 -8.16 7.13
CA GLU A 103 28.46 -7.31 5.93
C GLU A 103 28.29 -8.14 4.65
N GLU A 104 28.86 -9.34 4.61
CA GLU A 104 28.72 -10.25 3.47
C GLU A 104 27.26 -10.71 3.31
N ASP A 105 26.60 -11.07 4.41
CA ASP A 105 25.18 -11.45 4.41
C ASP A 105 24.27 -10.27 4.03
N ALA A 106 24.61 -9.06 4.48
CA ALA A 106 23.86 -7.86 4.12
C ALA A 106 24.02 -7.52 2.62
N ALA A 107 25.22 -7.68 2.07
CA ALA A 107 25.52 -7.42 0.66
C ALA A 107 24.76 -8.36 -0.30
N LEU A 108 24.33 -9.55 0.16
CA LEU A 108 23.47 -10.44 -0.62
C LEU A 108 22.15 -9.78 -1.03
N PHE A 109 21.66 -8.81 -0.25
CA PHE A 109 20.42 -8.09 -0.52
C PHE A 109 20.66 -6.80 -1.31
N GLU A 110 21.77 -6.10 -1.10
CA GLU A 110 22.11 -4.87 -1.84
C GLU A 110 22.24 -5.08 -3.36
N LYS A 111 22.43 -6.32 -3.84
CA LYS A 111 22.39 -6.62 -5.29
C LYS A 111 21.00 -6.43 -5.95
N TYR A 112 19.95 -6.31 -5.14
CA TYR A 112 18.57 -6.05 -5.59
C TYR A 112 18.18 -4.58 -5.41
N ARG A 113 19.12 -3.74 -4.97
CA ARG A 113 19.03 -2.29 -5.06
C ARG A 113 19.47 -1.83 -6.45
#